data_AF-A0A2X3F5Z1-F1
#
_entry.id   AF-A0A2X3F5Z1-F1
#
_cell.length_a   1.000
_cell.length_b   1.000
_cell.length_c   1.000
_cell.angle_alpha   90.00
_cell.angle_beta   90.00
_cell.angle_gamma   90.00
#
_symmetry.space_group_name_H-M   'P 1'
#
loop_
_entity.id
_entity.type
_entity.pdbx_description
1 polymer ?
#
loop_
_entity_poly.entity_id
_entity_poly.type
_entity_poly.pdbx_seq_one_letter_code
_entity_poly.pdbx_strand_id
1 'polypeptide(L)' 'MTIACGELGHHIKDFCRSHRVDLVICGNHNHSLFSRATCSAKSIVGSCGVDVLLVSLEKG' A
#
# COMPACT_ATOMS: atom_id res chain seq x y z
N MET A 1 -4.10 -17.02 -4.49
CA MET A 1 -4.76 -15.88 -3.84
C MET A 1 -4.41 -15.91 -2.36
N THR A 2 -3.59 -14.97 -1.89
CA THR A 2 -3.16 -14.89 -0.49
C THR A 2 -4.05 -13.88 0.21
N ILE A 3 -4.75 -14.30 1.26
CA ILE A 3 -5.52 -13.43 2.13
C ILE A 3 -4.80 -13.43 3.49
N ALA A 4 -4.48 -12.24 3.99
CA ALA A 4 -3.82 -12.06 5.28
C ALA A 4 -4.70 -11.22 6.21
N CYS A 5 -4.55 -11.41 7.51
CA CYS A 5 -5.28 -10.69 8.55
C CYS A 5 -4.31 -10.23 9.62
N GLY A 6 -4.40 -8.97 10.04
CA GLY A 6 -3.46 -8.36 10.98
C GLY A 6 -3.06 -6.96 10.51
N GLU A 7 -1.90 -6.49 10.98
CA GLU A 7 -1.37 -5.19 10.56
C GLU A 7 -0.88 -5.25 9.11
N LEU A 8 -1.40 -4.35 8.28
CA LEU A 8 -1.23 -4.37 6.83
C LEU A 8 0.22 -4.14 6.40
N GLY A 9 0.94 -3.21 7.04
CA GLY A 9 2.33 -2.91 6.76
C GLY A 9 3.24 -4.11 6.97
N HIS A 10 3.07 -4.83 8.09
CA HIS A 10 3.85 -6.02 8.42
C HIS A 10 3.67 -7.11 7.37
N HIS A 11 2.42 -7.43 7.02
CA HIS A 11 2.14 -8.46 6.02
C HIS A 11 2.67 -8.10 4.64
N ILE A 12 2.51 -6.84 4.20
CA ILE A 12 3.03 -6.42 2.90
C ILE A 12 4.56 -6.47 2.88
N LYS A 13 5.22 -6.00 3.92
CA LYS A 13 6.68 -6.05 4.03
C LYS A 13 7.22 -7.48 3.98
N ASP A 14 6.64 -8.39 4.77
CA ASP A 14 7.07 -9.79 4.81
C ASP A 14 6.80 -10.49 3.47
N PHE A 15 5.68 -10.15 2.84
CA PHE A 15 5.33 -10.66 1.52
C PHE A 15 6.32 -10.18 0.45
N CYS A 16 6.62 -8.87 0.40
CA CYS A 16 7.57 -8.27 -0.52
C CYS A 16 8.97 -8.91 -0.39
N ARG A 17 9.44 -9.12 0.85
CA ARG A 17 10.71 -9.79 1.12
C ARG A 17 10.73 -11.25 0.69
N SER A 18 9.64 -11.98 0.93
CA SER A 18 9.58 -13.42 0.70
C SER A 18 9.36 -13.78 -0.77
N HIS A 19 8.71 -12.90 -1.55
CA HIS A 19 8.26 -13.21 -2.91
C HIS A 19 8.96 -12.37 -4.00
N ARG A 20 9.99 -11.60 -3.66
CA ARG A 20 10.69 -10.69 -4.59
C ARG A 20 9.72 -9.80 -5.38
N VAL A 21 8.81 -9.16 -4.67
CA VAL A 21 7.90 -8.19 -5.27
C VAL A 21 8.72 -6.96 -5.69
N ASP A 22 8.50 -6.47 -6.89
CA ASP A 22 9.13 -5.28 -7.45
C ASP A 22 8.23 -4.04 -7.39
N LEU A 23 6.90 -4.23 -7.43
CA LEU A 23 5.92 -3.15 -7.41
C LEU A 23 4.69 -3.50 -6.56
N VAL A 24 4.29 -2.56 -5.69
CA VAL A 24 3.01 -2.62 -4.95
C VAL A 24 2.05 -1.60 -5.52
N ILE A 25 0.85 -2.04 -5.91
CA ILE A 25 -0.20 -1.15 -6.44
C ILE A 25 -1.31 -1.03 -5.41
N CYS A 26 -1.68 0.20 -5.04
CA CYS A 26 -2.77 0.44 -4.10
C CYS A 26 -3.66 1.62 -4.52
N GLY A 27 -4.97 1.44 -4.40
CA GLY A 27 -5.96 2.48 -4.67
C GLY A 27 -6.15 3.43 -3.48
N ASN A 28 -6.41 4.70 -3.76
CA ASN A 28 -6.69 5.73 -2.76
C ASN A 28 -8.12 6.26 -2.91
N HIS A 29 -8.99 5.94 -1.94
CA HIS A 29 -10.44 6.23 -1.98
C HIS A 29 -10.89 7.28 -0.95
N ASN A 30 -10.03 8.23 -0.58
CA ASN A 30 -10.39 9.29 0.37
C ASN A 30 -10.44 10.67 -0.32
N HIS A 31 -11.63 11.24 -0.44
CA HIS A 31 -11.93 12.45 -1.23
C HIS A 31 -11.34 13.79 -0.71
N SER A 32 -10.52 13.80 0.35
CA SER A 32 -9.70 14.97 0.73
C SER A 32 -8.26 14.75 0.26
N LEU A 33 -7.94 15.34 -0.90
CA LEU A 33 -6.86 15.01 -1.84
C LEU A 33 -5.43 14.75 -1.31
N PHE A 34 -5.08 15.02 -0.05
CA PHE A 34 -3.73 14.78 0.48
C PHE A 34 -3.66 14.47 1.98
N SER A 35 -4.80 14.40 2.68
CA SER A 35 -4.82 14.26 4.14
C SER A 35 -4.58 12.81 4.63
N ARG A 36 -4.71 11.81 3.73
CA ARG A 36 -4.78 10.37 4.06
C ARG A 36 -3.88 9.41 3.26
N ALA A 37 -2.84 9.90 2.58
CA ALA A 37 -1.68 9.04 2.28
C ALA A 37 -0.91 8.64 3.57
N THR A 38 -1.55 8.69 4.75
CA THR A 38 -0.92 9.02 6.04
C THR A 38 -1.10 7.98 7.16
N CYS A 39 -1.83 6.87 6.97
CA CYS A 39 -1.81 5.74 7.92
C CYS A 39 -1.39 4.41 7.26
N SER A 40 -2.24 3.78 6.44
CA SER A 40 -1.93 2.46 5.85
C SER A 40 -1.07 2.53 4.58
N ALA A 41 -1.43 3.38 3.60
CA ALA A 41 -0.57 3.63 2.43
C ALA A 41 0.79 4.21 2.83
N LYS A 42 0.84 5.06 3.85
CA LYS A 42 2.09 5.55 4.47
C LYS A 42 2.92 4.41 5.03
N SER A 43 2.28 3.51 5.78
CA SER A 43 2.93 2.32 6.35
C SER A 43 3.50 1.46 5.22
N ILE A 44 2.74 1.25 4.14
CA ILE A 44 3.19 0.48 2.97
C ILE A 44 4.40 1.15 2.32
N VAL A 45 4.27 2.40 1.88
CA VAL A 45 5.35 3.16 1.23
C VAL A 45 6.60 3.23 2.12
N GLY A 46 6.42 3.41 3.43
CA GLY A 46 7.53 3.53 4.38
C GLY A 46 8.16 2.20 4.84
N SER A 47 7.49 1.06 4.65
CA SER A 47 7.95 -0.23 5.22
C SER A 47 8.20 -1.33 4.20
N CYS A 48 7.61 -1.26 3.00
CA CYS A 48 7.66 -2.33 2.01
C CYS A 48 9.03 -2.46 1.33
N GLY A 49 9.82 -1.39 1.25
CA GLY A 49 11.14 -1.38 0.65
C GLY A 49 11.16 -1.67 -0.86
N VAL A 50 10.02 -1.51 -1.52
CA VAL A 50 9.80 -1.71 -2.96
C VAL A 50 9.04 -0.52 -3.52
N ASP A 51 9.00 -0.38 -4.84
CA ASP A 51 8.28 0.72 -5.47
C ASP A 51 6.77 0.59 -5.22
N VAL A 52 6.11 1.72 -4.97
CA VAL A 52 4.67 1.77 -4.67
C VAL A 52 3.97 2.73 -5.62
N LEU A 53 3.00 2.22 -6.38
CA LEU A 53 2.11 3.01 -7.22
C LEU A 53 0.79 3.26 -6.48
N LEU A 54 0.55 4.54 -6.17
CA LEU A 54 -0.71 5.02 -5.60
C LEU A 54 -1.65 5.47 -6.71
N VAL A 55 -2.78 4.78 -6.88
CA VAL A 55 -3.80 5.11 -7.87
C VAL A 55 -4.91 5.91 -7.21
N SER A 56 -5.07 7.17 -7.61
CA SER A 56 -6.20 8.00 -7.16
C SER A 56 -7.44 7.74 -8.01
N LEU A 57 -8.62 7.74 -7.39
CA LEU A 57 -9.88 7.76 -8.15
C LEU A 57 -10.17 9.20 -8.61
N GLU A 58 -10.35 9.37 -9.92
CA GLU A 58 -10.95 10.58 -10.47
C GLU A 58 -12.43 10.66 -10.02
N LYS A 59 -12.87 11.84 -9.58
CA LYS A 59 -14.30 12.12 -9.47
C LYS A 59 -14.79 12.35 -10.90
N GLY A 60 -15.57 11.41 -11.43
CA GLY A 60 -16.29 11.58 -12.69
C GLY A 60 -17.27 12.75 -12.66
#